data_AF-Q0MTD6-F1
#
_entry.id   AF-Q0MTD6-F1
#
_cell.length_a   1.000
_cell.length_b   1.000
_cell.length_c   1.000
_cell.angle_alpha   90.00
_cell.angle_beta   90.00
_cell.angle_gamma   90.00
#
_symmetry.space_group_name_H-M   'P 1'
#
loop_
_entity.id
_entity.type
_entity.pdbx_description
1 polymer ?
#
loop_
_entity_poly.entity_id
_entity_poly.type
_entity_poly.pdbx_seq_one_letter_code
_entity_poly.pdbx_strand_id
1 'polypeptide(L)'
;MKGSCCDILGILMHAYADQCQLKQPASNFNADQYFSISLAYVTHSKTGQPGNVCRKYQTTKNGNGTSVTVASPDGGTPPGPTVTCTNTPKGGSNGQFSIECSISDGTTYTLTSSVLATDNQNYAVLQRCDSSGKEDILVLQTDKNGVNPQVTKFFQEQKWDINSWTSREKAGC
;
A
#
# COMPACT_ATOMS: atom_id res chain seq x y z
N MET A 1 27.76 53.08 10.95
CA MET A 1 26.44 53.52 10.45
C MET A 1 25.53 52.30 10.39
N LYS A 2 24.40 52.38 11.11
CA LYS A 2 23.19 51.55 10.99
C LYS A 2 22.83 51.41 9.49
N GLY A 3 22.26 50.35 8.97
CA GLY A 3 21.41 49.31 9.55
C GLY A 3 20.41 48.95 8.45
N SER A 4 20.25 47.65 8.25
CA SER A 4 19.34 46.96 7.33
C SER A 4 17.94 47.58 7.20
N CYS A 5 17.35 47.57 5.99
CA CYS A 5 15.89 47.59 5.81
C CYS A 5 15.46 46.88 4.51
N CYS A 6 14.78 45.74 4.71
CA CYS A 6 13.71 45.12 3.94
C CYS A 6 13.71 45.19 2.41
N ASP A 7 14.02 44.04 1.80
CA ASP A 7 13.16 43.46 0.77
C ASP A 7 12.65 42.11 1.29
N ILE A 8 11.46 42.12 1.89
CA ILE A 8 10.69 40.91 2.16
C ILE A 8 10.14 40.46 0.80
N LEU A 9 10.96 39.72 0.04
CA LEU A 9 10.44 38.79 -0.95
C LEU A 9 9.75 37.69 -0.15
N GLY A 10 8.46 37.91 0.09
CA GLY A 10 7.54 36.90 0.57
C GLY A 10 7.51 35.75 -0.43
N ILE A 11 8.46 34.82 -0.29
CA ILE A 11 8.33 33.50 -0.84
C ILE A 11 7.16 32.92 -0.06
N LEU A 12 5.98 33.00 -0.68
CA LEU A 12 4.83 32.19 -0.33
C LEU A 12 5.34 30.75 -0.39
N MET A 13 5.80 30.24 0.77
CA MET A 13 6.01 28.83 1.00
C MET A 13 4.63 28.22 0.84
N HIS A 14 4.27 27.90 -0.39
CA HIS A 14 3.29 26.87 -0.64
C HIS A 14 3.88 25.67 0.09
N ALA A 15 3.32 25.38 1.27
CA ALA A 15 3.43 24.07 1.85
C ALA A 15 2.80 23.13 0.82
N TYR A 16 3.58 22.73 -0.18
CA TYR A 16 3.26 21.58 -0.99
C TYR A 16 3.18 20.47 0.03
N ALA A 17 1.96 20.04 0.36
CA ALA A 17 1.79 18.76 1.01
C ALA A 17 2.57 17.77 0.15
N ASP A 18 3.59 17.13 0.73
CA ASP A 18 4.45 16.18 0.01
C ASP A 18 3.54 15.16 -0.67
N GLN A 19 3.38 15.29 -2.00
CA GLN A 19 2.54 14.37 -2.75
C GLN A 19 3.20 13.00 -2.70
N CYS A 20 2.49 11.98 -2.20
CA CYS A 20 2.98 10.60 -2.15
C CYS A 20 3.61 10.18 -3.49
N GLN A 21 4.93 10.05 -3.50
CA GLN A 21 5.69 9.57 -4.64
C GLN A 21 5.88 8.06 -4.53
N LEU A 22 5.62 7.36 -5.64
CA LEU A 22 5.87 5.92 -5.69
C LEU A 22 7.36 5.64 -5.53
N LYS A 23 7.68 4.80 -4.55
CA LYS A 23 9.02 4.27 -4.34
C LYS A 23 9.35 3.24 -5.42
N GLN A 24 10.64 2.99 -5.60
CA GLN A 24 11.11 1.99 -6.55
C GLN A 24 10.52 0.61 -6.22
N PRO A 25 9.96 -0.09 -7.22
CA PRO A 25 9.42 -1.43 -7.01
C PRO A 25 10.55 -2.44 -6.81
N ALA A 26 10.20 -3.60 -6.27
CA ALA A 26 11.11 -4.72 -6.08
C ALA A 26 11.69 -5.16 -7.44
N SER A 27 13.02 -5.23 -7.54
CA SER A 27 13.69 -5.60 -8.79
C SER A 27 13.37 -7.02 -9.25
N ASN A 28 12.95 -7.89 -8.34
CA ASN A 28 12.56 -9.27 -8.59
C ASN A 28 11.04 -9.44 -8.79
N PHE A 29 10.27 -8.35 -8.90
CA PHE A 29 8.83 -8.43 -9.14
C PHE A 29 8.52 -9.18 -10.45
N ASN A 30 7.72 -10.23 -10.34
CA ASN A 30 7.24 -11.03 -11.45
C ASN A 30 5.71 -11.07 -11.42
N ALA A 31 5.06 -10.44 -12.40
CA ALA A 31 3.61 -10.31 -12.43
C ALA A 31 2.87 -11.66 -12.46
N ASP A 32 3.39 -12.66 -13.18
CA ASP A 32 2.75 -13.97 -13.31
C ASP A 32 2.75 -14.72 -11.98
N GLN A 33 3.89 -14.71 -11.29
CA GLN A 33 4.02 -15.34 -9.97
C GLN A 33 3.27 -14.55 -8.90
N TYR A 34 3.45 -13.23 -8.84
CA TYR A 34 2.81 -12.36 -7.86
C TYR A 34 1.27 -12.46 -7.92
N PHE A 35 0.69 -12.44 -9.12
CA PHE A 35 -0.76 -12.56 -9.28
C PHE A 35 -1.27 -14.01 -9.27
N SER A 36 -0.40 -15.01 -9.10
CA SER A 36 -0.81 -16.39 -8.79
C SER A 36 -1.15 -16.57 -7.30
N ILE A 37 -0.77 -15.61 -6.46
CA ILE A 37 -1.16 -15.56 -5.04
C ILE A 37 -2.65 -15.24 -4.96
N SER A 38 -3.48 -16.27 -4.79
CA SER A 38 -4.93 -16.15 -4.81
C SER A 38 -5.51 -15.50 -3.56
N LEU A 39 -4.78 -15.55 -2.43
CA LEU A 39 -5.21 -15.02 -1.14
C LEU A 39 -4.01 -14.48 -0.35
N ALA A 40 -4.11 -13.23 0.09
CA ALA A 40 -3.17 -12.62 1.02
C ALA A 40 -3.91 -11.83 2.10
N TYR A 41 -3.37 -11.80 3.31
CA TYR A 41 -3.89 -11.08 4.46
C TYR A 41 -3.06 -9.83 4.70
N VAL A 42 -3.71 -8.71 5.00
CA VAL A 42 -3.02 -7.52 5.50
C VAL A 42 -2.63 -7.80 6.95
N THR A 43 -1.34 -7.92 7.25
CA THR A 43 -0.87 -8.20 8.61
C THR A 43 -0.38 -6.94 9.33
N HIS A 44 0.16 -5.97 8.58
CA HIS A 44 0.63 -4.70 9.13
C HIS A 44 0.32 -3.53 8.19
N SER A 45 0.23 -2.32 8.75
CA SER A 45 0.15 -1.08 7.98
C SER A 45 0.92 0.06 8.64
N LYS A 46 1.61 0.87 7.84
CA LYS A 46 2.42 2.00 8.31
C LYS A 46 1.59 3.16 8.84
N THR A 47 0.63 3.64 8.05
CA THR A 47 -0.18 4.82 8.39
C THR A 47 -1.64 4.47 8.60
N GLY A 48 -1.97 3.18 8.45
CA GLY A 48 -3.33 2.67 8.40
C GLY A 48 -4.24 3.35 9.42
N GLN A 49 -5.40 3.80 8.94
CA GLN A 49 -6.49 4.28 9.78
C GLN A 49 -6.63 3.34 10.99
N PRO A 50 -6.71 3.86 12.22
CA PRO A 50 -6.73 3.06 13.46
C PRO A 50 -7.96 2.15 13.60
N GLY A 51 -8.79 2.06 12.55
CA GLY A 51 -9.86 1.07 12.48
C GLY A 51 -9.30 -0.35 12.53
N ASN A 52 -9.99 -1.19 13.30
CA ASN A 52 -9.79 -2.63 13.46
C ASN A 52 -10.12 -3.41 12.16
N VAL A 53 -9.72 -2.90 11.00
CA VAL A 53 -10.16 -3.45 9.72
C VAL A 53 -9.22 -4.57 9.32
N CYS A 54 -9.59 -5.79 9.66
CA CYS A 54 -8.99 -7.00 9.13
C CYS A 54 -9.33 -7.12 7.65
N ARG A 55 -8.32 -7.26 6.80
CA ARG A 55 -8.53 -7.37 5.35
C ARG A 55 -7.82 -8.58 4.78
N LYS A 56 -8.53 -9.33 3.96
CA LYS A 56 -7.95 -10.28 3.02
C LYS A 56 -8.16 -9.80 1.59
N TYR A 57 -7.19 -10.10 0.75
CA TYR A 57 -7.08 -9.68 -0.64
C TYR A 57 -7.12 -10.94 -1.48
N GLN A 58 -8.12 -11.05 -2.35
CA GLN A 58 -8.20 -12.10 -3.35
C GLN A 58 -7.98 -11.49 -4.71
N THR A 59 -6.96 -11.95 -5.43
CA THR A 59 -6.58 -11.34 -6.71
C THR A 59 -6.71 -12.34 -7.85
N THR A 60 -7.29 -11.87 -8.95
CA THR A 60 -7.43 -12.62 -10.20
C THR A 60 -6.75 -11.83 -11.31
N LYS A 61 -5.85 -12.47 -12.04
CA LYS A 61 -5.22 -11.87 -13.23
C LYS A 61 -6.15 -11.98 -14.43
N ASN A 62 -6.27 -10.89 -15.20
CA ASN A 62 -6.98 -10.86 -16.47
C ASN A 62 -6.01 -11.15 -17.64
N GLY A 63 -6.53 -11.65 -18.76
CA GLY A 63 -5.72 -11.96 -19.95
C GLY A 63 -5.09 -10.74 -20.65
N ASN A 64 -5.54 -9.52 -20.33
CA ASN A 64 -5.02 -8.25 -20.87
C ASN A 64 -3.90 -7.62 -20.03
N GLY A 65 -3.36 -8.35 -19.04
CA GLY A 65 -2.28 -7.86 -18.17
C GLY A 65 -2.75 -7.04 -16.96
N THR A 66 -4.04 -6.70 -16.86
CA THR A 66 -4.63 -6.15 -15.63
C THR A 66 -4.90 -7.25 -14.60
N SER A 67 -5.21 -6.87 -13.36
CA SER A 67 -5.73 -7.79 -12.35
C SER A 67 -6.87 -7.16 -11.57
N VAL A 68 -7.78 -7.97 -11.04
CA VAL A 68 -8.84 -7.54 -10.13
C VAL A 68 -8.54 -8.07 -8.75
N THR A 69 -8.50 -7.18 -7.76
CA THR A 69 -8.33 -7.53 -6.35
C THR A 69 -9.62 -7.21 -5.59
N VAL A 70 -10.16 -8.20 -4.90
CA VAL A 70 -11.27 -8.02 -3.95
C VAL A 70 -10.70 -7.99 -2.54
N ALA A 71 -10.77 -6.83 -1.89
CA ALA A 71 -10.42 -6.64 -0.49
C ALA A 71 -11.68 -6.75 0.38
N SER A 72 -11.81 -7.83 1.12
CA SER A 72 -12.98 -8.11 1.98
C SER A 72 -12.57 -8.22 3.46
N PRO A 73 -13.53 -8.08 4.40
CA PRO A 73 -13.26 -8.33 5.81
C PRO A 73 -12.73 -9.75 6.07
N ASP A 74 -11.78 -9.86 6.99
CA ASP A 74 -11.28 -11.13 7.53
C ASP A 74 -11.46 -11.21 9.07
N GLY A 75 -12.38 -10.41 9.61
CA GLY A 75 -12.57 -10.20 11.05
C GLY A 75 -12.72 -8.72 11.38
N GLY A 76 -12.53 -8.39 12.66
CA GLY A 76 -12.65 -7.03 13.17
C GLY A 76 -14.10 -6.59 13.39
N THR A 77 -14.28 -5.57 14.23
CA THR A 77 -15.61 -5.03 14.55
C THR A 77 -15.57 -3.49 14.63
N PRO A 78 -16.43 -2.77 13.89
CA PRO A 78 -17.32 -3.28 12.84
C PRO A 78 -16.54 -3.77 11.61
N PRO A 79 -17.05 -4.76 10.86
CA PRO A 79 -16.41 -5.20 9.62
C PRO A 79 -16.48 -4.07 8.58
N GLY A 80 -15.35 -3.75 7.95
CA GLY A 80 -15.30 -2.75 6.87
C GLY A 80 -16.07 -3.19 5.61
N PRO A 81 -16.33 -2.30 4.65
CA PRO A 81 -17.05 -2.68 3.41
C PRO A 81 -16.13 -3.49 2.48
N THR A 82 -16.68 -4.40 1.66
CA THR A 82 -15.92 -5.03 0.58
C THR A 82 -15.57 -4.00 -0.50
N VAL A 83 -14.33 -4.05 -0.98
CA VAL A 83 -13.81 -3.17 -2.04
C VAL A 83 -13.31 -4.04 -3.17
N THR A 84 -13.72 -3.72 -4.40
CA THR A 84 -13.18 -4.32 -5.62
C THR A 84 -12.29 -3.31 -6.31
N CYS A 85 -11.06 -3.69 -6.66
CA CYS A 85 -10.10 -2.82 -7.30
C CYS A 85 -9.56 -3.45 -8.59
N THR A 86 -9.53 -2.69 -9.67
CA THR A 86 -8.85 -3.04 -10.91
C THR A 86 -7.45 -2.43 -10.89
N ASN A 87 -6.43 -3.25 -11.07
CA ASN A 87 -5.03 -2.85 -11.11
C ASN A 87 -4.54 -2.87 -12.56
N THR A 88 -4.08 -1.72 -13.03
CA THR A 88 -3.51 -1.53 -14.37
C THR A 88 -2.01 -1.24 -14.25
N PRO A 89 -1.12 -2.06 -14.84
CA PRO A 89 0.32 -1.82 -14.79
C PRO A 89 0.69 -0.44 -15.36
N LYS A 90 1.60 0.28 -14.71
CA LYS A 90 2.14 1.53 -15.24
C LYS A 90 3.26 1.24 -16.24
N GLY A 91 3.18 1.85 -17.42
CA GLY A 91 4.23 1.77 -18.43
C GLY A 91 5.58 2.26 -17.89
N GLY A 92 6.66 1.55 -18.22
CA GLY A 92 8.02 1.93 -17.83
C GLY A 92 8.43 1.59 -16.39
N SER A 93 7.53 1.05 -15.55
CA SER A 93 7.87 0.64 -14.18
C SER A 93 7.17 -0.67 -13.80
N ASN A 94 7.86 -1.79 -14.00
CA ASN A 94 7.37 -3.12 -13.61
C ASN A 94 7.17 -3.21 -12.09
N GLY A 95 5.96 -3.60 -11.63
CA GLY A 95 5.60 -3.64 -10.21
C GLY A 95 4.92 -2.38 -9.66
N GLN A 96 4.64 -1.39 -10.51
CA GLN A 96 3.82 -0.23 -10.17
C GLN A 96 2.48 -0.24 -10.92
N PHE A 97 1.42 0.24 -10.26
CA PHE A 97 0.06 0.16 -10.78
C PHE A 97 -0.71 1.47 -10.61
N SER A 98 -1.59 1.75 -11.57
CA SER A 98 -2.75 2.62 -11.41
C SER A 98 -3.92 1.75 -10.99
N ILE A 99 -4.64 2.16 -9.94
CA ILE A 99 -5.67 1.34 -9.31
C ILE A 99 -6.97 2.13 -9.23
N GLU A 100 -8.04 1.51 -9.71
CA GLU A 100 -9.40 2.03 -9.63
C GLU A 100 -10.23 1.11 -8.74
N CYS A 101 -10.77 1.63 -7.65
CA CYS A 101 -11.52 0.87 -6.65
C CYS A 101 -12.98 1.32 -6.59
N SER A 102 -13.87 0.35 -6.36
CA SER A 102 -15.30 0.55 -6.11
C SER A 102 -15.71 -0.11 -4.80
N ILE A 103 -16.49 0.61 -4.00
CA ILE A 103 -17.13 0.12 -2.78
C ILE A 103 -18.56 -0.34 -3.14
N SER A 104 -19.12 -1.28 -2.37
CA SER A 104 -20.48 -1.82 -2.60
C SER A 104 -21.61 -0.79 -2.64
N ASP A 105 -21.40 0.42 -2.11
CA ASP A 105 -22.35 1.52 -2.15
C ASP A 105 -22.28 2.36 -3.45
N GLY A 106 -21.40 1.99 -4.38
CA GLY A 106 -21.17 2.68 -5.65
C GLY A 106 -20.09 3.77 -5.58
N THR A 107 -19.53 4.05 -4.40
CA THR A 107 -18.42 5.00 -4.26
C THR A 107 -17.18 4.47 -4.98
N THR A 108 -16.55 5.31 -5.79
CA THR A 108 -15.30 4.99 -6.48
C THR A 108 -14.18 5.89 -6.03
N TYR A 109 -12.96 5.36 -6.04
CA TYR A 109 -11.74 6.12 -5.76
C TYR A 109 -10.56 5.52 -6.49
N THR A 110 -9.55 6.35 -6.74
CA THR A 110 -8.32 5.93 -7.42
C THR A 110 -7.13 6.08 -6.51
N LEU A 111 -6.14 5.23 -6.73
CA LEU A 111 -4.85 5.29 -6.07
C LEU A 111 -3.77 4.77 -7.01
N THR A 112 -2.52 4.97 -6.62
CA THR A 112 -1.38 4.32 -7.27
C THR A 112 -0.64 3.46 -6.26
N SER A 113 0.07 2.44 -6.73
CA SER A 113 0.82 1.55 -5.86
C SER A 113 2.17 1.15 -6.42
N SER A 114 3.03 0.70 -5.52
CA SER A 114 4.34 0.10 -5.82
C SER A 114 4.55 -1.10 -4.93
N VAL A 115 4.88 -2.25 -5.52
CA VAL A 115 5.29 -3.46 -4.78
C VAL A 115 6.76 -3.27 -4.39
N LEU A 116 7.01 -2.89 -3.14
CA LEU A 116 8.34 -2.53 -2.64
C LEU A 116 9.23 -3.74 -2.39
N ALA A 117 8.62 -4.85 -1.96
CA ALA A 117 9.29 -6.12 -1.73
C ALA A 117 8.30 -7.26 -1.92
N THR A 118 8.76 -8.40 -2.43
CA THR A 118 7.98 -9.63 -2.54
C THR A 118 8.92 -10.80 -2.84
N ASP A 119 8.54 -12.01 -2.47
CA ASP A 119 9.11 -13.26 -3.00
C ASP A 119 8.27 -13.84 -4.16
N ASN A 120 7.25 -13.10 -4.60
CA ASN A 120 6.23 -13.48 -5.56
C ASN A 120 5.42 -14.72 -5.18
N GLN A 121 5.41 -15.13 -3.90
CA GLN A 121 4.75 -16.34 -3.44
C GLN A 121 4.03 -16.20 -2.10
N ASN A 122 4.72 -15.70 -1.07
CA ASN A 122 4.23 -15.74 0.31
C ASN A 122 4.02 -14.36 0.92
N TYR A 123 4.66 -13.32 0.39
CA TYR A 123 4.49 -11.98 0.95
C TYR A 123 4.64 -10.87 -0.10
N ALA A 124 4.12 -9.70 0.27
CA ALA A 124 4.39 -8.46 -0.41
C ALA A 124 4.42 -7.28 0.57
N VAL A 125 5.27 -6.30 0.34
CA VAL A 125 5.20 -4.98 0.95
C VAL A 125 4.70 -4.01 -0.11
N LEU A 126 3.50 -3.48 0.08
CA LEU A 126 2.77 -2.70 -0.92
C LEU A 126 2.60 -1.26 -0.45
N GLN A 127 3.23 -0.33 -1.15
CA GLN A 127 2.92 1.10 -0.99
C GLN A 127 1.63 1.43 -1.74
N ARG A 128 0.81 2.30 -1.16
CA ARG A 128 -0.37 2.90 -1.78
C ARG A 128 -0.31 4.41 -1.58
N CYS A 129 -0.61 5.15 -2.63
CA CYS A 129 -0.73 6.59 -2.64
C CYS A 129 -2.14 6.96 -3.10
N ASP A 130 -2.94 7.57 -2.24
CA ASP A 130 -4.26 8.07 -2.64
C ASP A 130 -4.17 9.36 -3.48
N SER A 131 -5.29 9.74 -4.09
CA SER A 131 -5.37 10.96 -4.91
C SER A 131 -5.18 12.26 -4.12
N SER A 132 -5.29 12.23 -2.79
CA SER A 132 -4.97 13.36 -1.91
C SER A 132 -3.49 13.45 -1.54
N GLY A 133 -2.68 12.51 -2.02
CA GLY A 133 -1.24 12.44 -1.77
C GLY A 133 -0.88 11.78 -0.45
N LYS A 134 -1.80 11.07 0.23
CA LYS A 134 -1.48 10.34 1.46
C LYS A 134 -0.89 8.96 1.13
N GLU A 135 0.19 8.63 1.82
CA GLU A 135 0.84 7.31 1.75
C GLU A 135 0.26 6.35 2.80
N ASP A 136 0.08 5.10 2.41
CA ASP A 136 0.05 3.96 3.33
C ASP A 136 0.93 2.83 2.77
N ILE A 137 1.54 2.06 3.66
CA ILE A 137 2.33 0.89 3.27
C ILE A 137 1.78 -0.32 4.01
N LEU A 138 1.41 -1.34 3.26
CA LEU A 138 0.83 -2.58 3.77
C LEU A 138 1.85 -3.70 3.72
N VAL A 139 1.81 -4.57 4.72
CA VAL A 139 2.41 -5.91 4.63
C VAL A 139 1.29 -6.89 4.33
N LEU A 140 1.42 -7.59 3.21
CA LEU A 140 0.54 -8.65 2.75
C LEU A 140 1.26 -9.99 2.91
N GLN A 141 0.61 -10.99 3.48
CA GLN A 141 1.18 -12.33 3.64
C GLN A 141 0.14 -13.42 3.36
N THR A 142 0.56 -14.56 2.82
CA THR A 142 -0.31 -15.74 2.67
C THR A 142 -0.60 -16.41 4.01
N ASP A 143 0.35 -16.36 4.94
CA ASP A 143 0.15 -16.73 6.35
C ASP A 143 -0.01 -15.47 7.20
N LYS A 144 -1.14 -15.39 7.91
CA LYS A 144 -1.44 -14.27 8.82
C LYS A 144 -0.82 -14.44 10.20
N ASN A 145 -0.28 -15.62 10.53
CA ASN A 145 0.34 -15.90 11.81
C ASN A 145 1.83 -15.53 11.75
N GLY A 146 2.22 -14.50 12.52
CA GLY A 146 3.61 -14.05 12.57
C GLY A 146 4.06 -13.26 11.34
N VAL A 147 5.35 -12.99 11.27
CA VAL A 147 5.97 -12.15 10.23
C VAL A 147 6.94 -12.98 9.42
N ASN A 148 6.78 -12.97 8.10
CA ASN A 148 7.70 -13.65 7.18
C ASN A 148 9.14 -13.10 7.40
N PRO A 149 10.17 -13.97 7.54
CA PRO A 149 11.54 -13.51 7.75
C PRO A 149 12.06 -12.54 6.68
N GLN A 150 11.60 -12.66 5.43
CA GLN A 150 11.98 -11.75 4.34
C GLN A 150 11.36 -10.36 4.51
N VAL A 151 10.16 -10.26 5.10
CA VAL A 151 9.58 -8.96 5.50
C VAL A 151 10.48 -8.33 6.57
N THR A 152 10.89 -9.10 7.59
CA THR A 152 11.78 -8.59 8.63
C THR A 152 13.10 -8.09 8.06
N LYS A 153 13.71 -8.85 7.14
CA LYS A 153 14.92 -8.46 6.42
C LYS A 153 14.73 -7.14 5.64
N PHE A 154 13.65 -7.04 4.87
CA PHE A 154 13.33 -5.81 4.13
C PHE A 154 13.18 -4.61 5.08
N PHE A 155 12.47 -4.77 6.20
CA PHE A 155 12.32 -3.70 7.19
C PHE A 155 13.67 -3.24 7.78
N GLN A 156 14.57 -4.18 8.09
CA GLN A 156 15.92 -3.86 8.55
C GLN A 156 16.70 -3.07 7.50
N GLU A 157 16.64 -3.46 6.23
CA GLU A 157 17.28 -2.74 5.11
C GLU A 157 16.73 -1.31 4.96
N GLN A 158 15.42 -1.13 5.15
CA GLN A 158 14.77 0.19 5.13
C GLN A 158 14.97 1.00 6.43
N LYS A 159 15.60 0.41 7.46
CA LYS A 159 15.68 0.97 8.82
C LYS A 159 14.31 1.29 9.41
N TRP A 160 13.32 0.44 9.13
CA TRP A 160 11.99 0.49 9.71
C TRP A 160 11.86 -0.48 10.87
N ASP A 161 11.05 -0.12 11.86
CA ASP A 161 10.66 -1.01 12.94
C ASP A 161 9.22 -1.48 12.70
N ILE A 162 9.03 -2.78 12.42
CA ILE A 162 7.71 -3.35 12.19
C ILE A 162 6.81 -3.26 13.43
N ASN A 163 7.38 -3.22 14.63
CA ASN A 163 6.62 -3.09 15.87
C ASN A 163 6.02 -1.69 16.05
N SER A 164 6.55 -0.70 15.34
CA SER A 164 5.97 0.65 15.28
C SER A 164 4.78 0.75 14.33
N TRP A 165 4.53 -0.27 13.50
CA TRP A 165 3.40 -0.30 12.56
C TRP A 165 2.17 -0.92 13.22
N THR A 166 0.99 -0.57 12.72
CA THR A 166 -0.27 -1.14 13.20
C THR A 166 -0.35 -2.61 12.79
N SER A 167 -0.10 -3.51 13.74
CA SER A 167 -0.34 -4.96 13.60
C SER A 167 -1.83 -5.25 13.61
N ARG A 168 -2.26 -6.14 12.70
CA ARG A 168 -3.65 -6.59 12.58
C ARG A 168 -3.99 -7.71 13.57
N GLU A 169 -3.01 -8.47 14.05
CA GLU A 169 -3.20 -9.43 15.14
C GLU A 169 -3.79 -8.75 16.39
N LYS A 170 -3.27 -7.57 16.74
CA LYS A 170 -3.79 -6.76 17.87
C LYS A 170 -5.22 -6.26 17.66
N ALA A 171 -5.72 -6.27 16.42
CA ALA A 171 -7.08 -5.85 16.06
C ALA A 171 -8.10 -7.00 16.07
N GLY A 172 -7.69 -8.21 16.49
CA GLY A 172 -8.54 -9.41 16.48
C GLY A 172 -8.68 -10.06 15.11
N CYS A 173 -7.64 -9.89 14.27
CA CYS A 173 -7.42 -10.66 13.06
C CYS A 173 -6.49 -11.85 13.39
#